data_AF-A0A2T6IKL1-F1
#
_entry.id   AF-A0A2T6IKL1-F1
#
_cell.length_a   1.000
_cell.length_b   1.000
_cell.length_c   1.000
_cell.angle_alpha   90.00
_cell.angle_beta   90.00
_cell.angle_gamma   90.00
#
_symmetry.space_group_name_H-M   'P 1'
#
loop_
_entity.id
_entity.type
_entity.pdbx_description
1 polymer ?
#
loop_
_entity_poly.entity_id
_entity_poly.type
_entity_poly.pdbx_seq_one_letter_code
_entity_poly.pdbx_strand_id
1 'polypeptide(L)'
;NLHHLKGQVQAAARRAEEAERREEKIKKLVDASESLREVKTVGRQKARGELEMKEAQLREAVAAVAGDAGFEAMDETGSPLDLQSITKEFEACDEEQSKLYTLRDATQARLNEAVRQRFVQQQRKEELRRRREDLRREEEELESLEHQISKTVDAMQAKERELPAQRRELASLERRLQEKNEQLRREEQRRGDTLRAVDASVEELSEQQRRLGEATHAVRQAEAALREIREKKSTLAAELGRLQAKREEVNADISRMKKANEEQQKACARGQRFLTIVKNKVALLHRENELEQEKKKIDALAQQLRDGRRRRFTGASGRDGEDEEREEGTEDGEEGGGLEHELRELRRKCEAEKEKKARLEGSLVTRRERVKEIEKELAGSAVYNDVEEKYRSALVDAEIEAMAAKDLDRYHRALDKALMKYHSMKMQEINATMKELWQTMYTGHDIDFIAIRSDTEEQTAGAPTSLFGNASSSASAPAAGQRSYNYRVVMVKGGVELDMRGRCSAGQKILASLIIRLALAETFCVHCGVLALDEPTTNLDRFNCESLAKALAALVEARRTSASFQLILITHDEQFVMKLARHGLCDKFYKITKALSGDSRITCCDIQGF
;
A
#
# COMPACT_ATOMS: atom_id res chain seq x y z
N ASN A 1 -33.28 -40.02 36.05
CA ASN A 1 -34.59 -40.72 36.18
C ASN A 1 -34.85 -41.87 35.19
N LEU A 2 -33.92 -42.30 34.32
CA LEU A 2 -34.18 -43.34 33.31
C LEU A 2 -34.77 -44.66 33.87
N HIS A 3 -34.33 -45.12 35.05
CA HIS A 3 -34.86 -46.37 35.64
C HIS A 3 -36.36 -46.33 35.91
N HIS A 4 -36.92 -45.17 36.28
CA HIS A 4 -38.36 -45.04 36.51
C HIS A 4 -39.13 -45.10 35.18
N LEU A 5 -38.63 -44.40 34.15
CA LEU A 5 -39.21 -44.42 32.80
C LEU A 5 -39.21 -45.83 32.20
N LYS A 6 -38.08 -46.55 32.31
CA LYS A 6 -37.95 -47.95 31.86
C LYS A 6 -38.94 -48.89 32.55
N GLY A 7 -39.20 -48.68 33.85
CA GLY A 7 -40.24 -49.40 34.59
C GLY A 7 -41.66 -49.09 34.10
N GLN A 8 -41.96 -47.82 33.81
CA GLN A 8 -43.26 -47.42 33.26
C GLN A 8 -43.50 -48.01 31.85
N VAL A 9 -42.49 -47.99 30.98
CA VAL A 9 -42.57 -48.60 29.63
C VAL A 9 -42.82 -50.12 29.71
N GLN A 10 -42.13 -50.83 30.61
CA GLN A 10 -42.37 -52.27 30.82
C GLN A 10 -43.77 -52.56 31.39
N ALA A 11 -44.29 -51.70 32.27
CA ALA A 11 -45.67 -51.81 32.77
C ALA A 11 -46.72 -51.51 31.70
N ALA A 12 -46.45 -50.57 30.79
CA ALA A 12 -47.30 -50.28 29.64
C ALA A 12 -47.32 -51.44 28.63
N ALA A 13 -46.16 -52.03 28.32
CA ALA A 13 -46.04 -53.19 27.43
C ALA A 13 -46.87 -54.40 27.92
N ARG A 14 -46.76 -54.76 29.21
CA ARG A 14 -47.57 -55.85 29.80
C ARG A 14 -49.07 -55.57 29.73
N ARG A 15 -49.49 -54.31 29.92
CA ARG A 15 -50.91 -53.91 29.80
C ARG A 15 -51.43 -53.98 28.36
N ALA A 16 -50.58 -53.75 27.36
CA ALA A 16 -50.93 -53.94 25.95
C ALA A 16 -51.07 -55.43 25.61
N GLU A 17 -50.12 -56.27 26.04
CA GLU A 17 -50.14 -57.73 25.85
C GLU A 17 -51.37 -58.38 26.54
N GLU A 18 -51.77 -57.88 27.71
CA GLU A 18 -53.04 -58.25 28.36
C GLU A 18 -54.28 -57.77 27.60
N ALA A 19 -54.22 -56.62 26.91
CA ALA A 19 -55.34 -56.10 26.13
C ALA A 19 -55.56 -56.94 24.87
N GLU A 20 -54.50 -57.29 24.14
CA GLU A 20 -54.58 -58.18 22.96
C GLU A 20 -55.17 -59.55 23.33
N ARG A 21 -54.71 -60.16 24.44
CA ARG A 21 -55.29 -61.43 24.94
C ARG A 21 -56.76 -61.31 25.38
N ARG A 22 -57.25 -60.11 25.70
CA ARG A 22 -58.68 -59.86 25.97
C ARG A 22 -59.46 -59.64 24.66
N GLU A 23 -58.90 -58.91 23.70
CA GLU A 23 -59.49 -58.70 22.37
C GLU A 23 -59.63 -60.02 21.60
N GLU A 24 -58.64 -60.92 21.68
CA GLU A 24 -58.69 -62.26 21.08
C GLU A 24 -59.76 -63.17 21.73
N LYS A 25 -59.94 -63.08 23.06
CA LYS A 25 -61.01 -63.78 23.77
C LYS A 25 -62.39 -63.22 23.43
N ILE A 26 -62.52 -61.90 23.29
CA ILE A 26 -63.76 -61.25 22.86
C ILE A 26 -64.11 -61.66 21.44
N LYS A 27 -63.12 -61.73 20.52
CA LYS A 27 -63.35 -62.21 19.15
C LYS A 27 -63.94 -63.63 19.15
N LYS A 28 -63.33 -64.57 19.87
CA LYS A 28 -63.84 -65.95 20.01
C LYS A 28 -65.26 -66.03 20.61
N LEU A 29 -65.66 -65.06 21.44
CA LEU A 29 -67.02 -64.93 21.96
C LEU A 29 -68.00 -64.29 20.95
N VAL A 30 -67.53 -63.40 20.08
CA VAL A 30 -68.31 -62.86 18.95
C VAL A 30 -68.55 -63.94 17.92
N ASP A 31 -67.50 -64.66 17.50
CA ASP A 31 -67.59 -65.78 16.56
C ASP A 31 -68.62 -66.82 17.06
N ALA A 32 -68.53 -67.22 18.32
CA ALA A 32 -69.50 -68.12 18.97
C ALA A 32 -70.91 -67.52 19.07
N SER A 33 -71.04 -66.21 19.28
CA SER A 33 -72.34 -65.51 19.29
C SER A 33 -72.98 -65.43 17.91
N GLU A 34 -72.20 -65.40 16.83
CA GLU A 34 -72.70 -65.41 15.45
C GLU A 34 -73.15 -66.82 15.06
N SER A 35 -72.39 -67.87 15.37
CA SER A 35 -72.87 -69.27 15.22
C SER A 35 -74.14 -69.54 16.04
N LEU A 36 -74.26 -68.99 17.26
CA LEU A 36 -75.49 -69.12 18.07
C LEU A 36 -76.67 -68.30 17.50
N ARG A 37 -76.39 -67.33 16.61
CA ARG A 37 -77.39 -66.54 15.87
C ARG A 37 -77.87 -67.32 14.64
N GLU A 38 -76.95 -67.96 13.91
CA GLU A 38 -77.26 -68.87 12.79
C GLU A 38 -78.11 -70.06 13.23
N VAL A 39 -77.73 -70.73 14.33
CA VAL A 39 -78.54 -71.81 14.93
C VAL A 39 -79.95 -71.32 15.30
N LYS A 40 -80.10 -70.07 15.75
CA LYS A 40 -81.42 -69.47 16.04
C LYS A 40 -82.20 -69.09 14.77
N THR A 41 -81.56 -68.71 13.67
CA THR A 41 -82.27 -68.47 12.40
C THR A 41 -82.69 -69.77 11.73
N VAL A 42 -81.83 -70.80 11.73
CA VAL A 42 -82.17 -72.15 11.23
C VAL A 42 -83.28 -72.77 12.09
N GLY A 43 -83.20 -72.64 13.42
CA GLY A 43 -84.26 -73.08 14.34
C GLY A 43 -85.61 -72.41 14.08
N ARG A 44 -85.63 -71.09 13.80
CA ARG A 44 -86.84 -70.36 13.40
C ARG A 44 -87.37 -70.81 12.03
N GLN A 45 -86.51 -71.06 11.05
CA GLN A 45 -86.92 -71.57 9.74
C GLN A 45 -87.53 -72.96 9.85
N LYS A 46 -86.95 -73.86 10.66
CA LYS A 46 -87.50 -75.19 10.91
C LYS A 46 -88.85 -75.12 11.63
N ALA A 47 -88.95 -74.35 12.72
CA ALA A 47 -90.22 -74.16 13.43
C ALA A 47 -91.32 -73.54 12.54
N ARG A 48 -90.94 -72.63 11.63
CA ARG A 48 -91.85 -72.06 10.62
C ARG A 48 -92.34 -73.11 9.62
N GLY A 49 -91.45 -73.94 9.07
CA GLY A 49 -91.83 -75.04 8.17
C GLY A 49 -92.69 -76.12 8.86
N GLU A 50 -92.43 -76.40 10.14
CA GLU A 50 -93.26 -77.29 10.97
C GLU A 50 -94.66 -76.70 11.22
N LEU A 51 -94.76 -75.37 11.36
CA LEU A 51 -96.02 -74.66 11.51
C LEU A 51 -96.80 -74.57 10.18
N GLU A 52 -96.13 -74.28 9.06
CA GLU A 52 -96.72 -74.28 7.71
C GLU A 52 -97.22 -75.71 7.32
N MET A 53 -96.49 -76.77 7.71
CA MET A 53 -96.96 -78.16 7.63
C MET A 53 -98.20 -78.44 8.49
N LYS A 54 -98.24 -77.93 9.73
CA LYS A 54 -99.41 -78.06 10.60
C LYS A 54 -100.62 -77.32 10.06
N GLU A 55 -100.42 -76.15 9.46
CA GLU A 55 -101.46 -75.34 8.82
C GLU A 55 -102.02 -76.03 7.57
N ALA A 56 -101.18 -76.72 6.79
CA ALA A 56 -101.62 -77.57 5.68
C ALA A 56 -102.46 -78.77 6.16
N GLN A 57 -102.01 -79.49 7.19
CA GLN A 57 -102.77 -80.58 7.83
C GLN A 57 -104.13 -80.10 8.36
N LEU A 58 -104.19 -78.87 8.91
CA LEU A 58 -105.45 -78.28 9.38
C LEU A 58 -106.40 -77.98 8.22
N ARG A 59 -105.90 -77.43 7.10
CA ARG A 59 -106.70 -77.18 5.88
C ARG A 59 -107.23 -78.48 5.28
N GLU A 60 -106.43 -79.53 5.25
CA GLU A 60 -106.82 -80.86 4.75
C GLU A 60 -107.91 -81.49 5.65
N ALA A 61 -107.78 -81.40 6.98
CA ALA A 61 -108.81 -81.86 7.92
C ALA A 61 -110.12 -81.06 7.79
N VAL A 62 -110.06 -79.74 7.62
CA VAL A 62 -111.24 -78.89 7.40
C VAL A 62 -111.92 -79.22 6.07
N ALA A 63 -111.16 -79.49 5.01
CA ALA A 63 -111.69 -79.93 3.72
C ALA A 63 -112.37 -81.31 3.80
N ALA A 64 -111.81 -82.25 4.59
CA ALA A 64 -112.42 -83.56 4.82
C ALA A 64 -113.77 -83.45 5.56
N VAL A 65 -113.85 -82.62 6.61
CA VAL A 65 -115.10 -82.38 7.36
C VAL A 65 -116.16 -81.68 6.50
N ALA A 66 -115.76 -80.83 5.55
CA ALA A 66 -116.67 -80.18 4.61
C ALA A 66 -117.15 -81.09 3.45
N GLY A 67 -116.59 -82.30 3.30
CA GLY A 67 -116.84 -83.19 2.15
C GLY A 67 -117.95 -84.22 2.33
N ASP A 68 -118.35 -84.54 3.56
CA ASP A 68 -119.15 -85.74 3.89
C ASP A 68 -120.57 -85.41 4.44
N ALA A 69 -121.14 -84.27 4.03
CA ALA A 69 -122.42 -83.75 4.53
C ALA A 69 -123.40 -83.39 3.38
N GLY A 70 -123.90 -84.39 2.67
CA GLY A 70 -124.85 -84.22 1.56
C GLY A 70 -126.33 -84.34 1.97
N PHE A 71 -127.00 -83.20 2.15
CA PHE A 71 -128.44 -82.94 1.92
C PHE A 71 -129.50 -84.00 2.35
N GLU A 72 -130.32 -83.70 3.37
CA GLU A 72 -131.75 -83.35 3.21
C GLU A 72 -132.50 -83.09 4.54
N ALA A 73 -133.53 -82.24 4.47
CA ALA A 73 -134.63 -82.02 5.43
C ALA A 73 -134.34 -81.54 6.88
N MET A 74 -135.38 -80.95 7.50
CA MET A 74 -135.38 -80.35 8.84
C MET A 74 -135.86 -81.34 9.92
N ASP A 75 -135.38 -81.20 11.17
CA ASP A 75 -136.22 -80.62 12.23
C ASP A 75 -135.42 -80.07 13.44
N GLU A 76 -136.09 -79.43 14.39
CA GLU A 76 -135.50 -78.64 15.49
C GLU A 76 -134.76 -79.44 16.60
N THR A 77 -133.53 -79.03 16.99
CA THR A 77 -133.16 -78.56 18.37
C THR A 77 -131.62 -78.55 18.65
N GLY A 78 -131.13 -77.47 19.28
CA GLY A 78 -129.74 -77.33 19.79
C GLY A 78 -128.68 -76.95 18.74
N SER A 79 -127.58 -76.26 19.04
CA SER A 79 -127.14 -75.55 20.26
C SER A 79 -126.24 -74.35 19.87
N PRO A 80 -125.96 -73.35 20.73
CA PRO A 80 -125.29 -72.12 20.30
C PRO A 80 -123.78 -72.28 20.07
N LEU A 81 -123.26 -71.69 19.00
CA LEU A 81 -121.81 -71.56 18.73
C LEU A 81 -121.16 -70.63 19.76
N ASP A 82 -120.09 -71.10 20.41
CA ASP A 82 -119.48 -70.38 21.54
C ASP A 82 -118.57 -69.21 21.12
N LEU A 83 -119.19 -68.03 21.01
CA LEU A 83 -118.48 -66.76 20.81
C LEU A 83 -117.41 -66.47 21.88
N GLN A 84 -117.52 -67.03 23.09
CA GLN A 84 -116.59 -66.74 24.19
C GLN A 84 -115.23 -67.42 24.02
N SER A 85 -115.10 -68.45 23.19
CA SER A 85 -113.79 -69.05 22.88
C SER A 85 -112.98 -68.11 22.00
N ILE A 86 -113.59 -67.60 20.93
CA ILE A 86 -112.93 -66.75 19.92
C ILE A 86 -112.49 -65.40 20.52
N THR A 87 -113.28 -64.80 21.41
CA THR A 87 -112.86 -63.56 22.09
C THR A 87 -111.64 -63.78 23.00
N LYS A 88 -111.58 -64.90 23.73
CA LYS A 88 -110.41 -65.23 24.59
C LYS A 88 -109.15 -65.49 23.78
N GLU A 89 -109.28 -66.14 22.61
CA GLU A 89 -108.16 -66.33 21.69
C GLU A 89 -107.65 -65.00 21.11
N PHE A 90 -108.56 -64.06 20.80
CA PHE A 90 -108.17 -62.72 20.35
C PHE A 90 -107.49 -61.90 21.46
N GLU A 91 -108.04 -61.90 22.68
CA GLU A 91 -107.44 -61.26 23.86
C GLU A 91 -106.03 -61.83 24.17
N ALA A 92 -105.85 -63.15 24.06
CA ALA A 92 -104.55 -63.79 24.22
C ALA A 92 -103.53 -63.38 23.13
N CYS A 93 -103.99 -63.18 21.88
CA CYS A 93 -103.16 -62.66 20.79
C CYS A 93 -102.74 -61.19 21.01
N ASP A 94 -103.64 -60.31 21.47
CA ASP A 94 -103.32 -58.91 21.77
C ASP A 94 -102.36 -58.79 22.98
N GLU A 95 -102.49 -59.68 23.96
CA GLU A 95 -101.50 -59.86 25.02
C GLU A 95 -100.12 -60.28 24.48
N GLU A 96 -100.05 -61.29 23.62
CA GLU A 96 -98.79 -61.73 22.97
C GLU A 96 -98.16 -60.62 22.13
N GLN A 97 -98.96 -59.88 21.36
CA GLN A 97 -98.50 -58.74 20.58
C GLN A 97 -97.95 -57.61 21.49
N SER A 98 -98.58 -57.37 22.63
CA SER A 98 -98.10 -56.42 23.65
C SER A 98 -96.78 -56.87 24.32
N LYS A 99 -96.64 -58.17 24.61
CA LYS A 99 -95.39 -58.78 25.09
C LYS A 99 -94.27 -58.68 24.04
N LEU A 100 -94.60 -58.82 22.75
CA LEU A 100 -93.65 -58.65 21.65
C LEU A 100 -93.22 -57.19 21.44
N TYR A 101 -94.12 -56.21 21.53
CA TYR A 101 -93.74 -54.78 21.44
C TYR A 101 -92.87 -54.33 22.61
N THR A 102 -93.23 -54.70 23.85
CA THR A 102 -92.40 -54.40 25.03
C THR A 102 -91.01 -55.05 24.95
N LEU A 103 -90.92 -56.29 24.43
CA LEU A 103 -89.63 -56.95 24.16
C LEU A 103 -88.83 -56.27 23.03
N ARG A 104 -89.49 -55.80 21.95
CA ARG A 104 -88.86 -55.01 20.88
C ARG A 104 -88.26 -53.72 21.44
N ASP A 105 -89.01 -53.00 22.26
CA ASP A 105 -88.60 -51.68 22.74
C ASP A 105 -87.51 -51.79 23.82
N ALA A 106 -87.58 -52.81 24.67
CA ALA A 106 -86.50 -53.18 25.60
C ALA A 106 -85.21 -53.64 24.86
N THR A 107 -85.32 -54.33 23.72
CA THR A 107 -84.14 -54.71 22.93
C THR A 107 -83.57 -53.55 22.12
N GLN A 108 -84.41 -52.64 21.61
CA GLN A 108 -83.95 -51.40 20.97
C GLN A 108 -83.24 -50.46 21.97
N ALA A 109 -83.74 -50.34 23.20
CA ALA A 109 -83.08 -49.59 24.25
C ALA A 109 -81.67 -50.14 24.57
N ARG A 110 -81.54 -51.47 24.69
CA ARG A 110 -80.23 -52.15 24.89
C ARG A 110 -79.29 -51.95 23.71
N LEU A 111 -79.79 -51.97 22.48
CA LEU A 111 -79.00 -51.72 21.27
C LEU A 111 -78.47 -50.27 21.23
N ASN A 112 -79.34 -49.29 21.49
CA ASN A 112 -78.97 -47.88 21.52
C ASN A 112 -77.88 -47.61 22.57
N GLU A 113 -77.96 -48.24 23.75
CA GLU A 113 -76.95 -48.10 24.80
C GLU A 113 -75.61 -48.77 24.42
N ALA A 114 -75.64 -49.97 23.83
CA ALA A 114 -74.43 -50.62 23.33
C ALA A 114 -73.72 -49.80 22.23
N VAL A 115 -74.48 -49.12 21.36
CA VAL A 115 -73.94 -48.21 20.34
C VAL A 115 -73.27 -46.98 20.98
N ARG A 116 -73.90 -46.36 22.00
CA ARG A 116 -73.31 -45.25 22.76
C ARG A 116 -72.00 -45.64 23.43
N GLN A 117 -71.95 -46.79 24.10
CA GLN A 117 -70.73 -47.29 24.75
C GLN A 117 -69.62 -47.56 23.74
N ARG A 118 -69.93 -48.13 22.57
CA ARG A 118 -68.96 -48.33 21.48
C ARG A 118 -68.41 -47.01 20.94
N PHE A 119 -69.26 -45.99 20.78
CA PHE A 119 -68.84 -44.65 20.34
C PHE A 119 -67.86 -43.99 21.32
N VAL A 120 -68.15 -44.02 22.62
CA VAL A 120 -67.25 -43.50 23.67
C VAL A 120 -65.91 -44.25 23.71
N GLN A 121 -65.92 -45.58 23.55
CA GLN A 121 -64.68 -46.37 23.45
C GLN A 121 -63.87 -46.01 22.19
N GLN A 122 -64.53 -45.75 21.06
CA GLN A 122 -63.87 -45.36 19.81
C GLN A 122 -63.21 -43.98 19.93
N GLN A 123 -63.91 -42.98 20.46
CA GLN A 123 -63.33 -41.66 20.74
C GLN A 123 -62.09 -41.76 21.64
N ARG A 124 -62.14 -42.56 22.72
CA ARG A 124 -61.01 -42.76 23.62
C ARG A 124 -59.83 -43.49 22.96
N LYS A 125 -60.08 -44.43 22.04
CA LYS A 125 -59.03 -45.10 21.25
C LYS A 125 -58.35 -44.12 20.28
N GLU A 126 -59.10 -43.16 19.75
CA GLU A 126 -58.63 -42.12 18.84
C GLU A 126 -57.84 -41.01 19.57
N GLU A 127 -58.28 -40.59 20.76
CA GLU A 127 -57.53 -39.71 21.66
C GLU A 127 -56.17 -40.31 22.07
N LEU A 128 -56.17 -41.58 22.52
CA LEU A 128 -54.94 -42.30 22.85
C LEU A 128 -54.01 -42.49 21.65
N ARG A 129 -54.56 -42.57 20.44
CA ARG A 129 -53.77 -42.61 19.20
C ARG A 129 -53.06 -41.28 18.95
N ARG A 130 -53.77 -40.15 19.01
CA ARG A 130 -53.17 -38.81 18.87
C ARG A 130 -52.07 -38.61 19.89
N ARG A 131 -52.34 -38.88 21.17
CA ARG A 131 -51.36 -38.78 22.26
C ARG A 131 -50.08 -39.58 22.01
N ARG A 132 -50.17 -40.74 21.33
CA ARG A 132 -49.02 -41.58 20.94
C ARG A 132 -48.29 -41.07 19.69
N GLU A 133 -48.98 -40.39 18.79
CA GLU A 133 -48.39 -39.73 17.62
C GLU A 133 -47.69 -38.42 18.04
N ASP A 134 -48.21 -37.71 19.05
CA ASP A 134 -47.59 -36.52 19.63
C ASP A 134 -46.32 -36.85 20.42
N LEU A 135 -46.38 -37.83 21.34
CA LEU A 135 -45.22 -38.31 22.11
C LEU A 135 -44.04 -38.76 21.23
N ARG A 136 -44.32 -39.29 20.03
CA ARG A 136 -43.27 -39.67 19.08
C ARG A 136 -42.53 -38.48 18.48
N ARG A 137 -43.23 -37.36 18.25
CA ARG A 137 -42.57 -36.11 17.80
C ARG A 137 -41.68 -35.56 18.91
N GLU A 138 -42.14 -35.63 20.16
CA GLU A 138 -41.32 -35.26 21.33
C GLU A 138 -40.07 -36.17 21.46
N GLU A 139 -40.18 -37.47 21.19
CA GLU A 139 -39.03 -38.40 21.13
C GLU A 139 -38.06 -38.06 19.97
N GLU A 140 -38.58 -37.83 18.75
CA GLU A 140 -37.78 -37.46 17.56
C GLU A 140 -37.08 -36.09 17.71
N GLU A 141 -37.74 -35.11 18.35
CA GLU A 141 -37.15 -33.79 18.67
C GLU A 141 -36.04 -33.90 19.72
N LEU A 142 -36.19 -34.76 20.73
CA LEU A 142 -35.15 -35.02 21.73
C LEU A 142 -33.91 -35.67 21.12
N GLU A 143 -34.06 -36.70 20.27
CA GLU A 143 -32.92 -37.32 19.57
C GLU A 143 -32.17 -36.32 18.67
N SER A 144 -32.91 -35.43 18.00
CA SER A 144 -32.34 -34.33 17.21
C SER A 144 -31.53 -33.35 18.06
N LEU A 145 -32.03 -32.97 19.24
CA LEU A 145 -31.35 -32.09 20.18
C LEU A 145 -30.11 -32.74 20.79
N GLU A 146 -30.17 -34.01 21.21
CA GLU A 146 -28.99 -34.74 21.72
C GLU A 146 -27.89 -34.84 20.67
N HIS A 147 -28.24 -35.08 19.40
CA HIS A 147 -27.29 -35.12 18.29
C HIS A 147 -26.65 -33.75 18.00
N GLN A 148 -27.41 -32.65 18.13
CA GLN A 148 -26.90 -31.29 18.02
C GLN A 148 -25.95 -30.94 19.17
N ILE A 149 -26.31 -31.27 20.42
CA ILE A 149 -25.47 -31.05 21.61
C ILE A 149 -24.14 -31.80 21.46
N SER A 150 -24.18 -33.07 21.06
CA SER A 150 -22.98 -33.90 20.82
C SER A 150 -22.01 -33.23 19.83
N LYS A 151 -22.52 -32.76 18.68
CA LYS A 151 -21.74 -32.02 17.67
C LYS A 151 -21.11 -30.73 18.22
N THR A 152 -21.82 -29.99 19.07
CA THR A 152 -21.26 -28.76 19.66
C THR A 152 -20.17 -29.05 20.69
N VAL A 153 -20.29 -30.14 21.47
CA VAL A 153 -19.27 -30.58 22.42
C VAL A 153 -17.99 -31.03 21.69
N ASP A 154 -18.11 -31.81 20.61
CA ASP A 154 -16.95 -32.21 19.79
C ASP A 154 -16.24 -31.00 19.17
N ALA A 155 -17.02 -30.03 18.65
CA ALA A 155 -16.46 -28.79 18.09
C ALA A 155 -15.75 -27.92 19.15
N MET A 156 -16.29 -27.84 20.38
CA MET A 156 -15.62 -27.17 21.50
C MET A 156 -14.31 -27.87 21.88
N GLN A 157 -14.31 -29.20 22.05
CA GLN A 157 -13.11 -29.96 22.37
C GLN A 157 -12.02 -29.85 21.30
N ALA A 158 -12.40 -29.77 20.01
CA ALA A 158 -11.44 -29.50 18.94
C ALA A 158 -10.76 -28.14 19.12
N LYS A 159 -11.51 -27.08 19.44
CA LYS A 159 -10.97 -25.73 19.65
C LYS A 159 -10.15 -25.61 20.95
N GLU A 160 -10.52 -26.31 22.01
CA GLU A 160 -9.70 -26.40 23.23
C GLU A 160 -8.33 -27.06 22.97
N ARG A 161 -8.25 -28.00 22.03
CA ARG A 161 -6.98 -28.65 21.62
C ARG A 161 -6.10 -27.76 20.73
N GLU A 162 -6.68 -26.82 19.98
CA GLU A 162 -5.94 -25.82 19.19
C GLU A 162 -5.34 -24.70 20.05
N LEU A 163 -6.04 -24.29 21.11
CA LEU A 163 -5.69 -23.14 21.96
C LEU A 163 -4.22 -23.14 22.49
N PRO A 164 -3.63 -24.28 22.94
CA PRO A 164 -2.26 -24.31 23.42
C PRO A 164 -1.22 -24.11 22.31
N ALA A 165 -1.53 -24.48 21.07
CA ALA A 165 -0.65 -24.24 19.93
C ALA A 165 -0.61 -22.74 19.59
N GLN A 166 -1.79 -22.11 19.48
CA GLN A 166 -1.92 -20.67 19.23
C GLN A 166 -1.27 -19.83 20.34
N ARG A 167 -1.39 -20.24 21.61
CA ARG A 167 -0.69 -19.58 22.73
C ARG A 167 0.84 -19.67 22.65
N ARG A 168 1.39 -20.79 22.16
CA ARG A 168 2.84 -20.96 21.93
C ARG A 168 3.32 -20.11 20.75
N GLU A 169 2.53 -20.04 19.68
CA GLU A 169 2.83 -19.20 18.52
C GLU A 169 2.84 -17.71 18.92
N LEU A 170 1.81 -17.24 19.64
CA LEU A 170 1.74 -15.87 20.18
C LEU A 170 3.00 -15.52 21.00
N ALA A 171 3.36 -16.36 21.98
CA ALA A 171 4.55 -16.15 22.81
C ALA A 171 5.87 -16.16 22.01
N SER A 172 5.91 -16.85 20.86
CA SER A 172 7.07 -16.80 19.94
C SER A 172 7.12 -15.50 19.13
N LEU A 173 5.96 -14.95 18.75
CA LEU A 173 5.85 -13.67 18.05
C LEU A 173 6.16 -12.50 18.99
N GLU A 174 5.66 -12.54 20.23
CA GLU A 174 5.98 -11.57 21.28
C GLU A 174 7.50 -11.50 21.55
N ARG A 175 8.18 -12.65 21.64
CA ARG A 175 9.64 -12.69 21.81
C ARG A 175 10.37 -12.09 20.61
N ARG A 176 9.99 -12.45 19.38
CA ARG A 176 10.56 -11.88 18.15
C ARG A 176 10.33 -10.36 18.05
N LEU A 177 9.20 -9.87 18.56
CA LEU A 177 8.91 -8.43 18.65
C LEU A 177 9.80 -7.74 19.69
N GLN A 178 10.03 -8.34 20.85
CA GLN A 178 10.96 -7.83 21.87
C GLN A 178 12.40 -7.76 21.33
N GLU A 179 12.90 -8.85 20.73
CA GLU A 179 14.21 -8.92 20.08
C GLU A 179 14.39 -7.82 19.01
N LYS A 180 13.36 -7.57 18.20
CA LYS A 180 13.38 -6.51 17.19
C LYS A 180 13.33 -5.11 17.78
N ASN A 181 12.55 -4.89 18.84
CA ASN A 181 12.51 -3.60 19.53
C ASN A 181 13.84 -3.27 20.22
N GLU A 182 14.57 -4.27 20.76
CA GLU A 182 15.93 -4.03 21.25
C GLU A 182 16.94 -3.77 20.13
N GLN A 183 16.82 -4.44 18.98
CA GLN A 183 17.67 -4.16 17.82
C GLN A 183 17.49 -2.72 17.34
N LEU A 184 16.24 -2.24 17.21
CA LEU A 184 15.93 -0.87 16.85
C LEU A 184 16.53 0.14 17.85
N ARG A 185 16.34 -0.06 19.16
CA ARG A 185 16.95 0.81 20.19
C ARG A 185 18.48 0.89 20.11
N ARG A 186 19.13 -0.24 19.81
CA ARG A 186 20.60 -0.28 19.60
C ARG A 186 21.03 0.45 18.33
N GLU A 187 20.21 0.44 17.27
CA GLU A 187 20.46 1.24 16.07
C GLU A 187 20.18 2.74 16.29
N GLU A 188 19.11 3.10 16.98
CA GLU A 188 18.79 4.49 17.35
C GLU A 188 19.91 5.12 18.18
N GLN A 189 20.40 4.40 19.20
CA GLN A 189 21.52 4.86 20.03
C GLN A 189 22.79 5.07 19.18
N ARG A 190 23.16 4.09 18.34
CA ARG A 190 24.30 4.22 17.41
C ARG A 190 24.17 5.41 16.47
N ARG A 191 22.96 5.67 15.95
CA ARG A 191 22.70 6.83 15.08
C ARG A 191 22.88 8.15 15.86
N GLY A 192 22.37 8.22 17.09
CA GLY A 192 22.57 9.37 17.99
C GLY A 192 24.04 9.60 18.37
N ASP A 193 24.83 8.54 18.50
CA ASP A 193 26.29 8.63 18.71
C ASP A 193 27.00 9.14 17.44
N THR A 194 26.64 8.65 16.25
CA THR A 194 27.22 9.15 14.99
C THR A 194 26.84 10.59 14.68
N LEU A 195 25.61 11.02 15.01
CA LEU A 195 25.19 12.41 14.82
C LEU A 195 26.03 13.35 15.68
N ARG A 196 26.20 13.05 16.98
CA ARG A 196 27.05 13.85 17.88
C ARG A 196 28.52 13.95 17.42
N ALA A 197 29.05 12.92 16.78
CA ALA A 197 30.39 12.95 16.19
C ALA A 197 30.46 13.83 14.92
N VAL A 198 29.40 13.85 14.10
CA VAL A 198 29.28 14.76 12.95
C VAL A 198 29.12 16.21 13.42
N ASP A 199 28.24 16.47 14.39
CA ASP A 199 28.01 17.82 14.95
C ASP A 199 29.32 18.44 15.47
N ALA A 200 30.10 17.69 16.26
CA ALA A 200 31.41 18.13 16.75
C ALA A 200 32.43 18.38 15.62
N SER A 201 32.36 17.59 14.53
CA SER A 201 33.20 17.79 13.34
C SER A 201 32.81 19.07 12.58
N VAL A 202 31.52 19.41 12.54
CA VAL A 202 30.99 20.63 11.93
C VAL A 202 31.37 21.87 12.77
N GLU A 203 31.35 21.78 14.09
CA GLU A 203 31.87 22.84 14.98
C GLU A 203 33.38 23.08 14.74
N GLU A 204 34.19 22.02 14.64
CA GLU A 204 35.63 22.18 14.37
C GLU A 204 35.89 22.81 12.99
N LEU A 205 35.23 22.33 11.94
CA LEU A 205 35.35 22.90 10.59
C LEU A 205 34.91 24.37 10.54
N SER A 206 33.88 24.75 11.31
CA SER A 206 33.40 26.14 11.40
C SER A 206 34.45 27.06 12.07
N GLU A 207 35.11 26.58 13.13
CA GLU A 207 36.21 27.30 13.79
C GLU A 207 37.47 27.37 12.90
N GLN A 208 37.78 26.32 12.14
CA GLN A 208 38.86 26.35 11.13
C GLN A 208 38.55 27.37 10.02
N GLN A 209 37.29 27.42 9.52
CA GLN A 209 36.86 28.40 8.52
C GLN A 209 36.93 29.84 9.05
N ARG A 210 36.56 30.07 10.32
CA ARG A 210 36.69 31.38 10.98
C ARG A 210 38.14 31.85 11.01
N ARG A 211 39.07 30.99 11.44
CA ARG A 211 40.52 31.28 11.47
C ARG A 211 41.09 31.55 10.07
N LEU A 212 40.63 30.82 9.05
CA LEU A 212 41.03 31.05 7.66
C LEU A 212 40.57 32.43 7.16
N GLY A 213 39.36 32.86 7.55
CA GLY A 213 38.86 34.21 7.29
C GLY A 213 39.73 35.31 7.92
N GLU A 214 40.10 35.15 9.19
CA GLU A 214 41.01 36.07 9.91
C GLU A 214 42.39 36.15 9.25
N ALA A 215 42.98 35.01 8.90
CA ALA A 215 44.26 34.95 8.19
C ALA A 215 44.19 35.61 6.80
N THR A 216 43.11 35.38 6.04
CA THR A 216 42.89 35.98 4.72
C THR A 216 42.76 37.51 4.81
N HIS A 217 42.09 38.01 5.85
CA HIS A 217 41.98 39.44 6.12
C HIS A 217 43.34 40.06 6.47
N ALA A 218 44.14 39.40 7.32
CA ALA A 218 45.48 39.85 7.68
C ALA A 218 46.44 39.89 6.47
N VAL A 219 46.40 38.88 5.59
CA VAL A 219 47.16 38.87 4.33
C VAL A 219 46.77 40.05 3.44
N ARG A 220 45.47 40.34 3.30
CA ARG A 220 44.97 41.47 2.50
C ARG A 220 45.41 42.82 3.06
N GLN A 221 45.52 42.98 4.38
CA GLN A 221 46.08 44.17 5.01
C GLN A 221 47.60 44.30 4.76
N ALA A 222 48.35 43.19 4.87
CA ALA A 222 49.79 43.16 4.58
C ALA A 222 50.09 43.50 3.11
N GLU A 223 49.29 43.00 2.16
CA GLU A 223 49.39 43.39 0.76
C GLU A 223 49.17 44.88 0.52
N ALA A 224 48.19 45.50 1.18
CA ALA A 224 47.92 46.93 1.05
C ALA A 224 49.11 47.77 1.54
N ALA A 225 49.66 47.45 2.72
CA ALA A 225 50.86 48.09 3.25
C ALA A 225 52.08 47.91 2.33
N LEU A 226 52.24 46.72 1.72
CA LEU A 226 53.31 46.47 0.75
C LEU A 226 53.15 47.28 -0.55
N ARG A 227 51.93 47.62 -0.97
CA ARG A 227 51.69 48.53 -2.12
C ARG A 227 52.13 49.95 -1.79
N GLU A 228 51.70 50.49 -0.64
CA GLU A 228 52.16 51.82 -0.18
C GLU A 228 53.69 51.90 -0.08
N ILE A 229 54.35 50.88 0.46
CA ILE A 229 55.82 50.86 0.59
C ILE A 229 56.49 50.82 -0.80
N ARG A 230 55.91 50.13 -1.79
CA ARG A 230 56.41 50.12 -3.18
C ARG A 230 56.23 51.48 -3.86
N GLU A 231 55.11 52.15 -3.64
CA GLU A 231 54.86 53.51 -4.15
C GLU A 231 55.84 54.53 -3.53
N LYS A 232 55.98 54.52 -2.21
CA LYS A 232 56.95 55.35 -1.47
C LYS A 232 58.41 55.08 -1.89
N LYS A 233 58.75 53.83 -2.22
CA LYS A 233 60.06 53.48 -2.81
C LYS A 233 60.23 54.03 -4.23
N SER A 234 59.16 54.05 -5.03
CA SER A 234 59.18 54.58 -6.40
C SER A 234 59.41 56.10 -6.42
N THR A 235 58.72 56.85 -5.55
CA THR A 235 58.92 58.31 -5.44
C THR A 235 60.33 58.65 -4.95
N LEU A 236 60.84 57.96 -3.92
CA LEU A 236 62.21 58.13 -3.43
C LEU A 236 63.26 57.80 -4.50
N ALA A 237 63.04 56.78 -5.34
CA ALA A 237 63.94 56.47 -6.46
C ALA A 237 63.96 57.58 -7.52
N ALA A 238 62.81 58.17 -7.84
CA ALA A 238 62.70 59.30 -8.77
C ALA A 238 63.36 60.58 -8.22
N GLU A 239 63.24 60.84 -6.91
CA GLU A 239 63.95 61.95 -6.24
C GLU A 239 65.46 61.73 -6.23
N LEU A 240 65.92 60.52 -5.93
CA LEU A 240 67.35 60.18 -5.93
C LEU A 240 67.96 60.33 -7.33
N GLY A 241 67.25 59.92 -8.40
CA GLY A 241 67.67 60.16 -9.78
C GLY A 241 67.77 61.64 -10.15
N ARG A 242 66.83 62.48 -9.69
CA ARG A 242 66.91 63.95 -9.86
C ARG A 242 68.12 64.55 -9.15
N LEU A 243 68.44 64.07 -7.94
CA LEU A 243 69.62 64.51 -7.18
C LEU A 243 70.94 64.04 -7.84
N GLN A 244 70.97 62.85 -8.44
CA GLN A 244 72.12 62.38 -9.22
C GLN A 244 72.38 63.26 -10.45
N ALA A 245 71.36 63.51 -11.27
CA ALA A 245 71.48 64.39 -12.44
C ALA A 245 71.98 65.80 -12.07
N LYS A 246 71.45 66.37 -10.97
CA LYS A 246 71.91 67.68 -10.47
C LYS A 246 73.35 67.65 -9.94
N ARG A 247 73.83 66.52 -9.41
CA ARG A 247 75.24 66.34 -9.02
C ARG A 247 76.16 66.28 -10.24
N GLU A 248 75.70 65.68 -11.34
CA GLU A 248 76.44 65.62 -12.60
C GLU A 248 76.55 66.99 -13.28
N GLU A 249 75.46 67.76 -13.29
CA GLU A 249 75.43 69.17 -13.73
C GLU A 249 76.45 70.03 -12.95
N VAL A 250 76.41 69.98 -11.62
CA VAL A 250 77.36 70.71 -10.76
C VAL A 250 78.81 70.26 -10.98
N ASN A 251 79.06 68.97 -11.20
CA ASN A 251 80.40 68.47 -11.52
C ASN A 251 80.91 68.94 -12.89
N ALA A 252 80.02 69.05 -13.89
CA ALA A 252 80.35 69.62 -15.19
C ALA A 252 80.70 71.11 -15.06
N ASP A 253 79.97 71.87 -14.24
CA ASP A 253 80.24 73.30 -13.98
C ASP A 253 81.53 73.53 -13.21
N ILE A 254 81.82 72.73 -12.18
CA ILE A 254 83.13 72.73 -11.50
C ILE A 254 84.26 72.46 -12.51
N SER A 255 84.03 71.57 -13.48
CA SER A 255 85.01 71.24 -14.53
C SER A 255 85.20 72.39 -15.55
N ARG A 256 84.12 73.11 -15.90
CA ARG A 256 84.18 74.36 -16.70
C ARG A 256 84.97 75.44 -15.96
N MET A 257 84.66 75.68 -14.68
CA MET A 257 85.32 76.68 -13.85
C MET A 257 86.81 76.40 -13.62
N LYS A 258 87.20 75.12 -13.49
CA LYS A 258 88.63 74.72 -13.44
C LYS A 258 89.38 75.12 -14.70
N LYS A 259 88.85 74.82 -15.90
CA LYS A 259 89.47 75.21 -17.18
C LYS A 259 89.61 76.73 -17.32
N ALA A 260 88.55 77.48 -16.99
CA ALA A 260 88.59 78.95 -17.02
C ALA A 260 89.67 79.53 -16.07
N ASN A 261 89.80 78.98 -14.86
CA ASN A 261 90.84 79.39 -13.91
C ASN A 261 92.26 79.07 -14.42
N GLU A 262 92.48 77.89 -15.02
CA GLU A 262 93.76 77.58 -15.67
C GLU A 262 94.11 78.55 -16.81
N GLU A 263 93.14 78.90 -17.65
CA GLU A 263 93.32 79.86 -18.74
C GLU A 263 93.64 81.27 -18.21
N GLN A 264 92.98 81.68 -17.12
CA GLN A 264 93.25 82.93 -16.42
C GLN A 264 94.64 82.95 -15.77
N GLN A 265 95.10 81.83 -15.18
CA GLN A 265 96.47 81.68 -14.68
C GLN A 265 97.50 81.76 -15.83
N LYS A 266 97.23 81.06 -16.96
CA LYS A 266 98.06 81.12 -18.18
C LYS A 266 98.07 82.54 -18.78
N ALA A 267 97.01 83.32 -18.65
CA ALA A 267 96.97 84.74 -19.01
C ALA A 267 97.77 85.61 -18.04
N CYS A 268 97.63 85.43 -16.72
CA CYS A 268 98.36 86.17 -15.70
C CYS A 268 99.89 85.96 -15.82
N ALA A 269 100.34 84.72 -16.04
CA ALA A 269 101.74 84.39 -16.28
C ALA A 269 102.31 85.04 -17.56
N ARG A 270 101.50 85.19 -18.62
CA ARG A 270 101.87 85.96 -19.82
C ARG A 270 102.02 87.45 -19.51
N GLY A 271 101.09 88.02 -18.73
CA GLY A 271 101.15 89.40 -18.24
C GLY A 271 102.42 89.68 -17.42
N GLN A 272 102.76 88.79 -16.46
CA GLN A 272 103.99 88.89 -15.66
C GLN A 272 105.26 88.87 -16.52
N ARG A 273 105.34 87.97 -17.52
CA ARG A 273 106.47 87.93 -18.48
C ARG A 273 106.61 89.24 -19.25
N PHE A 274 105.50 89.82 -19.71
CA PHE A 274 105.48 91.11 -20.39
C PHE A 274 105.96 92.24 -19.48
N LEU A 275 105.54 92.25 -18.21
CA LEU A 275 105.97 93.20 -17.18
C LEU A 275 107.49 93.14 -16.93
N THR A 276 108.09 91.94 -16.93
CA THR A 276 109.55 91.76 -16.84
C THR A 276 110.27 92.31 -18.07
N ILE A 277 109.74 92.11 -19.27
CA ILE A 277 110.31 92.68 -20.51
C ILE A 277 110.28 94.22 -20.47
N VAL A 278 109.17 94.81 -20.02
CA VAL A 278 109.04 96.27 -19.86
C VAL A 278 110.05 96.80 -18.82
N LYS A 279 110.18 96.16 -17.65
CA LYS A 279 111.20 96.53 -16.65
C LYS A 279 112.62 96.49 -17.22
N ASN A 280 112.96 95.45 -17.97
CA ASN A 280 114.28 95.31 -18.58
C ASN A 280 114.53 96.37 -19.67
N LYS A 281 113.51 96.76 -20.45
CA LYS A 281 113.63 97.83 -21.45
C LYS A 281 113.79 99.22 -20.82
N VAL A 282 113.12 99.49 -19.69
CA VAL A 282 113.33 100.72 -18.90
C VAL A 282 114.74 100.76 -18.32
N ALA A 283 115.21 99.65 -17.74
CA ALA A 283 116.58 99.56 -17.21
C ALA A 283 117.66 99.79 -18.28
N LEU A 284 117.45 99.32 -19.51
CA LEU A 284 118.34 99.60 -20.64
C LEU A 284 118.37 101.08 -21.03
N LEU A 285 117.21 101.76 -21.09
CA LEU A 285 117.13 103.18 -21.44
C LEU A 285 117.85 104.09 -20.43
N HIS A 286 117.79 103.76 -19.14
CA HIS A 286 118.61 104.45 -18.12
C HIS A 286 120.11 104.25 -18.39
N ARG A 287 120.53 103.01 -18.71
CA ARG A 287 121.93 102.66 -18.94
C ARG A 287 122.51 103.22 -20.25
N GLU A 288 121.69 103.41 -21.29
CA GLU A 288 122.08 104.14 -22.50
C GLU A 288 122.38 105.62 -22.19
N ASN A 289 121.56 106.26 -21.35
CA ASN A 289 121.74 107.66 -20.94
C ASN A 289 122.97 107.86 -20.03
N GLU A 290 123.26 106.91 -19.14
CA GLU A 290 124.51 106.85 -18.37
C GLU A 290 125.74 106.75 -19.29
N LEU A 291 125.73 105.78 -20.23
CA LEU A 291 126.83 105.56 -21.18
C LEU A 291 127.08 106.75 -22.12
N GLU A 292 126.05 107.50 -22.49
CA GLU A 292 126.20 108.70 -23.33
C GLU A 292 126.86 109.88 -22.57
N GLN A 293 126.70 109.93 -21.25
CA GLN A 293 127.43 110.87 -20.39
C GLN A 293 128.88 110.43 -20.11
N GLU A 294 129.15 109.11 -20.07
CA GLU A 294 130.51 108.59 -19.99
C GLU A 294 131.28 108.77 -21.30
N LYS A 295 130.64 108.60 -22.46
CA LYS A 295 131.25 108.80 -23.78
C LYS A 295 131.92 110.18 -23.91
N LYS A 296 131.22 111.24 -23.49
CA LYS A 296 131.72 112.63 -23.46
C LYS A 296 132.91 112.85 -22.52
N LYS A 297 133.16 111.95 -21.56
CA LYS A 297 134.36 111.95 -20.70
C LYS A 297 135.48 111.08 -21.28
N ILE A 298 135.13 110.02 -22.02
CA ILE A 298 136.06 109.08 -22.63
C ILE A 298 136.73 109.68 -23.87
N ASP A 299 136.04 110.49 -24.68
CA ASP A 299 136.67 111.17 -25.84
C ASP A 299 137.80 112.14 -25.42
N ALA A 300 137.80 112.61 -24.16
CA ALA A 300 138.88 113.41 -23.57
C ALA A 300 140.05 112.58 -22.99
N LEU A 301 139.91 111.24 -22.92
CA LEU A 301 140.90 110.30 -22.35
C LEU A 301 141.36 109.23 -23.36
N ALA A 302 140.70 109.10 -24.51
CA ALA A 302 140.96 108.10 -25.56
C ALA A 302 142.30 108.27 -26.32
N GLN A 303 143.24 109.08 -25.81
CA GLN A 303 144.56 109.30 -26.39
C GLN A 303 145.68 108.46 -25.74
N GLN A 304 145.38 107.65 -24.71
CA GLN A 304 146.37 106.82 -24.01
C GLN A 304 145.97 105.32 -23.89
N LEU A 305 146.57 104.48 -24.74
CA LEU A 305 146.83 103.02 -24.59
C LEU A 305 145.60 102.08 -24.39
N ARG A 306 145.12 101.30 -25.38
CA ARG A 306 145.67 100.11 -26.11
C ARG A 306 145.49 98.73 -25.44
N ASP A 307 144.57 97.94 -26.03
CA ASP A 307 144.59 96.48 -26.34
C ASP A 307 144.86 95.37 -25.28
N GLY A 308 143.99 94.33 -25.21
CA GLY A 308 144.17 93.19 -24.27
C GLY A 308 143.30 91.89 -24.34
N ARG A 309 142.63 91.56 -25.47
CA ARG A 309 142.05 90.24 -25.94
C ARG A 309 142.35 88.90 -25.17
N ARG A 310 141.54 87.77 -25.11
CA ARG A 310 140.26 87.27 -25.76
C ARG A 310 139.95 85.75 -25.44
N ARG A 311 138.71 85.22 -25.73
CA ARG A 311 138.25 83.77 -25.99
C ARG A 311 137.64 82.95 -24.78
N ARG A 312 136.76 81.89 -24.85
CA ARG A 312 135.87 81.19 -25.86
C ARG A 312 134.85 80.13 -25.24
N PHE A 313 133.91 79.59 -26.06
CA PHE A 313 132.79 78.58 -25.86
C PHE A 313 133.22 77.06 -25.77
N THR A 314 132.42 75.95 -25.73
CA THR A 314 130.99 75.47 -26.00
C THR A 314 130.77 74.05 -25.36
N GLY A 315 129.67 73.22 -25.36
CA GLY A 315 128.23 73.24 -25.74
C GLY A 315 127.61 71.83 -26.15
N ALA A 316 126.33 71.50 -25.80
CA ALA A 316 125.42 70.38 -26.29
C ALA A 316 125.76 68.87 -25.90
N SER A 317 125.00 67.76 -26.15
CA SER A 317 123.56 67.28 -26.16
C SER A 317 123.51 65.74 -26.55
N GLY A 318 122.48 64.85 -26.52
CA GLY A 318 121.08 64.74 -25.98
C GLY A 318 120.16 63.65 -26.68
N ARG A 319 119.19 62.99 -25.96
CA ARG A 319 118.07 62.04 -26.39
C ARG A 319 118.35 60.50 -26.59
N ASP A 320 117.41 59.50 -26.68
CA ASP A 320 116.09 59.10 -26.06
C ASP A 320 115.58 57.66 -26.56
N GLY A 321 114.69 56.92 -25.84
CA GLY A 321 113.83 55.72 -26.27
C GLY A 321 114.40 54.26 -26.16
N GLU A 322 113.70 53.10 -26.32
CA GLU A 322 112.31 52.58 -26.05
C GLU A 322 112.20 50.99 -26.28
N ASP A 323 111.07 50.31 -25.93
CA ASP A 323 110.47 49.00 -26.39
C ASP A 323 110.82 47.50 -25.98
N GLU A 324 109.79 46.61 -26.16
CA GLU A 324 109.70 45.14 -26.51
C GLU A 324 109.44 43.92 -25.53
N GLU A 325 109.10 42.74 -26.11
CA GLU A 325 108.15 41.64 -25.67
C GLU A 325 108.73 40.30 -25.10
N ARG A 326 107.85 39.36 -24.59
CA ARG A 326 107.88 37.88 -24.88
C ARG A 326 106.74 36.96 -24.39
N GLU A 327 106.67 35.75 -24.98
CA GLU A 327 105.91 34.53 -24.61
C GLU A 327 106.82 33.42 -24.02
N GLU A 328 106.24 32.35 -23.41
CA GLU A 328 106.70 30.92 -23.31
C GLU A 328 105.71 30.14 -22.38
N GLY A 329 105.67 28.80 -22.25
CA GLY A 329 106.40 27.66 -22.83
C GLY A 329 106.26 26.39 -21.94
N THR A 330 106.67 25.19 -22.44
CA THR A 330 107.05 23.94 -21.71
C THR A 330 106.04 23.21 -20.77
N GLU A 331 106.26 21.97 -20.28
CA GLU A 331 106.59 20.67 -20.97
C GLU A 331 106.34 19.46 -20.02
N ASP A 332 106.62 18.25 -20.53
CA ASP A 332 106.31 16.86 -20.10
C ASP A 332 106.59 16.37 -18.65
N GLY A 333 106.10 15.14 -18.35
CA GLY A 333 106.52 14.29 -17.22
C GLY A 333 105.81 12.92 -17.18
N GLU A 334 106.57 11.80 -17.26
CA GLU A 334 106.03 10.42 -17.28
C GLU A 334 106.13 9.69 -15.93
N GLU A 335 105.04 9.03 -15.49
CA GLU A 335 105.07 7.83 -14.64
C GLU A 335 103.66 7.19 -14.62
N GLY A 336 103.48 5.88 -14.92
CA GLY A 336 102.11 5.37 -15.05
C GLY A 336 101.81 3.89 -15.32
N GLY A 337 102.77 2.96 -15.35
CA GLY A 337 102.53 1.59 -15.89
C GLY A 337 101.36 0.78 -15.31
N GLY A 338 101.04 0.94 -14.02
CA GLY A 338 99.84 0.34 -13.40
C GLY A 338 98.56 1.16 -13.62
N LEU A 339 98.67 2.48 -13.42
CA LEU A 339 97.59 3.45 -13.63
C LEU A 339 97.05 3.41 -15.07
N GLU A 340 97.90 3.16 -16.06
CA GLU A 340 97.50 2.96 -17.46
C GLU A 340 96.50 1.83 -17.64
N HIS A 341 96.68 0.69 -16.96
CA HIS A 341 95.78 -0.45 -17.15
C HIS A 341 94.41 -0.17 -16.53
N GLU A 342 94.37 0.38 -15.32
CA GLU A 342 93.12 0.82 -14.70
C GLU A 342 92.45 1.94 -15.50
N LEU A 343 93.21 2.94 -15.97
CA LEU A 343 92.70 4.03 -16.81
C LEU A 343 92.16 3.50 -18.15
N ARG A 344 92.76 2.47 -18.73
CA ARG A 344 92.31 1.81 -19.97
C ARG A 344 91.03 1.00 -19.73
N GLU A 345 90.89 0.33 -18.59
CA GLU A 345 89.61 -0.28 -18.18
C GLU A 345 88.52 0.76 -17.85
N LEU A 346 88.84 1.83 -17.13
CA LEU A 346 87.93 2.92 -16.79
C LEU A 346 87.47 3.67 -18.06
N ARG A 347 88.36 3.89 -19.04
CA ARG A 347 88.00 4.40 -20.37
C ARG A 347 87.04 3.45 -21.09
N ARG A 348 87.34 2.15 -21.17
CA ARG A 348 86.45 1.15 -21.79
C ARG A 348 85.08 1.05 -21.11
N LYS A 349 85.03 1.13 -19.77
CA LYS A 349 83.78 1.19 -18.99
C LYS A 349 83.02 2.50 -19.26
N CYS A 350 83.72 3.63 -19.30
CA CYS A 350 83.14 4.94 -19.63
C CYS A 350 82.61 5.00 -21.07
N GLU A 351 83.27 4.37 -22.02
CA GLU A 351 82.83 4.25 -23.42
C GLU A 351 81.59 3.36 -23.53
N ALA A 352 81.54 2.22 -22.85
CA ALA A 352 80.36 1.36 -22.79
C ALA A 352 79.15 2.08 -22.14
N GLU A 353 79.36 2.88 -21.08
CA GLU A 353 78.28 3.71 -20.50
C GLU A 353 77.89 4.90 -21.39
N LYS A 354 78.82 5.48 -22.15
CA LYS A 354 78.51 6.50 -23.19
C LYS A 354 77.67 5.90 -24.32
N GLU A 355 77.97 4.68 -24.77
CA GLU A 355 77.20 3.97 -25.79
C GLU A 355 75.79 3.63 -25.29
N LYS A 356 75.67 3.08 -24.07
CA LYS A 356 74.37 2.88 -23.40
C LYS A 356 73.58 4.18 -23.27
N LYS A 357 74.24 5.27 -22.86
CA LYS A 357 73.63 6.60 -22.75
C LYS A 357 73.10 7.06 -24.11
N ALA A 358 73.91 7.04 -25.16
CA ALA A 358 73.50 7.43 -26.51
C ALA A 358 72.32 6.58 -27.04
N ARG A 359 72.33 5.27 -26.76
CA ARG A 359 71.21 4.37 -27.11
C ARG A 359 69.93 4.69 -26.34
N LEU A 360 70.03 5.03 -25.05
CA LEU A 360 68.90 5.45 -24.23
C LEU A 360 68.37 6.84 -24.65
N GLU A 361 69.26 7.76 -25.02
CA GLU A 361 68.90 9.08 -25.54
C GLU A 361 68.18 8.96 -26.89
N GLY A 362 68.66 8.12 -27.82
CA GLY A 362 67.93 7.80 -29.06
C GLY A 362 66.57 7.13 -28.81
N SER A 363 66.48 6.23 -27.83
CA SER A 363 65.20 5.64 -27.41
C SER A 363 64.27 6.63 -26.72
N LEU A 364 64.78 7.71 -26.12
CA LEU A 364 63.99 8.79 -25.54
C LEU A 364 63.50 9.79 -26.60
N VAL A 365 64.33 10.09 -27.60
CA VAL A 365 63.94 10.93 -28.75
C VAL A 365 62.80 10.26 -29.52
N THR A 366 62.98 9.03 -29.98
CA THR A 366 61.94 8.27 -30.71
C THR A 366 60.64 8.10 -29.93
N ARG A 367 60.70 7.87 -28.60
CA ARG A 367 59.50 7.84 -27.75
C ARG A 367 58.82 9.22 -27.63
N ARG A 368 59.59 10.31 -27.50
CA ARG A 368 59.04 11.69 -27.47
C ARG A 368 58.43 12.09 -28.81
N GLU A 369 59.02 11.64 -29.92
CA GLU A 369 58.48 11.85 -31.27
C GLU A 369 57.16 11.11 -31.44
N ARG A 370 57.08 9.83 -31.03
CA ARG A 370 55.83 9.06 -31.09
C ARG A 370 54.74 9.61 -30.15
N VAL A 371 55.11 10.16 -28.99
CA VAL A 371 54.16 10.90 -28.12
C VAL A 371 53.62 12.13 -28.83
N LYS A 372 54.49 12.98 -29.41
CA LYS A 372 54.06 14.16 -30.19
C LYS A 372 53.20 13.83 -31.41
N GLU A 373 53.48 12.70 -32.06
CA GLU A 373 52.70 12.19 -33.17
C GLU A 373 51.27 11.84 -32.71
N ILE A 374 51.14 11.09 -31.60
CA ILE A 374 49.85 10.75 -31.00
C ILE A 374 49.12 11.99 -30.48
N GLU A 375 49.80 12.93 -29.82
CA GLU A 375 49.23 14.22 -29.38
C GLU A 375 48.65 15.01 -30.57
N LYS A 376 49.35 15.00 -31.71
CA LYS A 376 48.91 15.66 -32.95
C LYS A 376 47.77 14.91 -33.64
N GLU A 377 47.73 13.59 -33.60
CA GLU A 377 46.59 12.78 -34.07
C GLU A 377 45.34 13.04 -33.20
N LEU A 378 45.52 13.18 -31.88
CA LEU A 378 44.43 13.47 -30.95
C LEU A 378 43.81 14.85 -31.20
N ALA A 379 44.64 15.91 -31.24
CA ALA A 379 44.19 17.28 -31.45
C ALA A 379 43.74 17.57 -32.90
N GLY A 380 44.29 16.84 -33.88
CA GLY A 380 43.90 16.92 -35.28
C GLY A 380 42.59 16.20 -35.60
N SER A 381 42.13 15.31 -34.73
CA SER A 381 40.89 14.55 -34.92
C SER A 381 39.69 15.29 -34.34
N ALA A 382 38.79 15.74 -35.22
CA ALA A 382 37.48 16.29 -34.83
C ALA A 382 36.60 15.29 -34.02
N VAL A 383 36.94 14.00 -34.02
CA VAL A 383 36.27 12.96 -33.23
C VAL A 383 36.83 12.88 -31.80
N TYR A 384 38.11 13.22 -31.58
CA TYR A 384 38.78 13.12 -30.27
C TYR A 384 38.93 14.47 -29.55
N ASN A 385 38.78 15.60 -30.24
CA ASN A 385 38.62 16.89 -29.58
C ASN A 385 37.45 16.82 -28.57
N ASP A 386 37.69 17.37 -27.37
CA ASP A 386 36.78 17.39 -26.22
C ASP A 386 36.26 16.02 -25.75
N VAL A 387 36.92 14.91 -26.11
CA VAL A 387 36.45 13.54 -25.78
C VAL A 387 36.32 13.30 -24.28
N GLU A 388 37.18 13.89 -23.46
CA GLU A 388 37.08 13.80 -21.99
C GLU A 388 35.88 14.56 -21.42
N GLU A 389 35.48 15.68 -22.04
CA GLU A 389 34.31 16.46 -21.62
C GLU A 389 33.03 15.77 -22.09
N LYS A 390 33.00 15.27 -23.33
CA LYS A 390 31.91 14.47 -23.89
C LYS A 390 31.68 13.18 -23.09
N TYR A 391 32.76 12.49 -22.69
CA TYR A 391 32.69 11.33 -21.80
C TYR A 391 32.19 11.70 -20.40
N ARG A 392 32.68 12.81 -19.83
CA ARG A 392 32.23 13.29 -18.51
C ARG A 392 30.75 13.70 -18.51
N SER A 393 30.26 14.36 -19.57
CA SER A 393 28.82 14.63 -19.73
C SER A 393 28.05 13.32 -19.81
N ALA A 394 28.36 12.45 -20.78
CA ALA A 394 27.62 11.21 -20.99
C ALA A 394 27.60 10.29 -19.74
N LEU A 395 28.65 10.32 -18.91
CA LEU A 395 28.69 9.61 -17.63
C LEU A 395 27.75 10.24 -16.57
N VAL A 396 27.71 11.57 -16.49
CA VAL A 396 26.78 12.31 -15.62
C VAL A 396 25.34 12.13 -16.09
N ASP A 397 25.09 12.24 -17.39
CA ASP A 397 23.78 12.05 -18.02
C ASP A 397 23.25 10.64 -17.76
N ALA A 398 24.09 9.60 -17.94
CA ALA A 398 23.73 8.21 -17.66
C ALA A 398 23.46 7.94 -16.16
N GLU A 399 24.22 8.54 -15.24
CA GLU A 399 23.97 8.40 -13.80
C GLU A 399 22.68 9.15 -13.39
N ILE A 400 22.38 10.31 -14.01
CA ILE A 400 21.12 11.03 -13.82
C ILE A 400 19.93 10.21 -14.35
N GLU A 401 20.03 9.61 -15.54
CA GLU A 401 19.00 8.72 -16.07
C GLU A 401 18.80 7.47 -15.17
N ALA A 402 19.88 6.87 -14.67
CA ALA A 402 19.81 5.73 -13.76
C ALA A 402 19.15 6.10 -12.41
N MET A 403 19.48 7.27 -11.85
CA MET A 403 18.82 7.80 -10.66
C MET A 403 17.34 8.11 -10.91
N ALA A 404 17.01 8.75 -12.03
CA ALA A 404 15.63 9.09 -12.40
C ALA A 404 14.77 7.83 -12.62
N ALA A 405 15.28 6.82 -13.32
CA ALA A 405 14.59 5.54 -13.51
C ALA A 405 14.34 4.81 -12.17
N LYS A 406 15.31 4.85 -11.26
CA LYS A 406 15.22 4.26 -9.92
C LYS A 406 14.20 4.97 -9.02
N ASP A 407 14.13 6.30 -9.08
CA ASP A 407 13.11 7.05 -8.34
C ASP A 407 11.72 6.91 -8.99
N LEU A 408 11.61 6.80 -10.32
CA LEU A 408 10.34 6.47 -10.99
C LEU A 408 9.81 5.09 -10.58
N ASP A 409 10.66 4.05 -10.52
CA ASP A 409 10.29 2.73 -9.98
C ASP A 409 9.87 2.82 -8.50
N ARG A 410 10.57 3.63 -7.70
CA ARG A 410 10.21 3.87 -6.29
C ARG A 410 8.84 4.55 -6.14
N TYR A 411 8.55 5.58 -6.95
CA TYR A 411 7.26 6.26 -6.93
C TYR A 411 6.13 5.35 -7.47
N HIS A 412 6.39 4.55 -8.50
CA HIS A 412 5.46 3.56 -9.03
C HIS A 412 5.08 2.54 -7.95
N ARG A 413 6.06 1.91 -7.29
CA ARG A 413 5.82 0.96 -6.18
C ARG A 413 5.11 1.61 -4.98
N ALA A 414 5.40 2.88 -4.69
CA ALA A 414 4.74 3.60 -3.60
C ALA A 414 3.25 3.89 -3.92
N LEU A 415 2.97 4.35 -5.14
CA LEU A 415 1.61 4.56 -5.65
C LEU A 415 0.83 3.23 -5.70
N ASP A 416 1.44 2.17 -6.25
CA ASP A 416 0.83 0.86 -6.37
C ASP A 416 0.43 0.27 -5.01
N LYS A 417 1.35 0.32 -4.04
CA LYS A 417 1.08 -0.09 -2.65
C LYS A 417 -0.01 0.76 -1.99
N ALA A 418 -0.08 2.06 -2.30
CA ALA A 418 -1.15 2.94 -1.81
C ALA A 418 -2.51 2.58 -2.44
N LEU A 419 -2.56 2.27 -3.74
CA LEU A 419 -3.77 1.83 -4.44
C LEU A 419 -4.28 0.48 -3.90
N MET A 420 -3.40 -0.51 -3.72
CA MET A 420 -3.76 -1.80 -3.11
C MET A 420 -4.31 -1.62 -1.68
N LYS A 421 -3.67 -0.77 -0.86
CA LYS A 421 -4.14 -0.47 0.50
C LYS A 421 -5.51 0.23 0.47
N TYR A 422 -5.68 1.24 -0.38
CA TYR A 422 -6.93 1.98 -0.51
C TYR A 422 -8.09 1.07 -0.96
N HIS A 423 -7.85 0.23 -1.97
CA HIS A 423 -8.82 -0.75 -2.45
C HIS A 423 -9.22 -1.74 -1.36
N SER A 424 -8.26 -2.35 -0.66
CA SER A 424 -8.51 -3.31 0.42
C SER A 424 -9.30 -2.66 1.58
N MET A 425 -8.93 -1.44 1.97
CA MET A 425 -9.60 -0.65 3.01
C MET A 425 -11.04 -0.33 2.61
N LYS A 426 -11.26 0.17 1.39
CA LYS A 426 -12.61 0.47 0.86
C LYS A 426 -13.47 -0.79 0.72
N MET A 427 -12.88 -1.93 0.35
CA MET A 427 -13.59 -3.21 0.30
C MET A 427 -13.97 -3.71 1.70
N GLN A 428 -13.19 -3.42 2.74
CA GLN A 428 -13.56 -3.71 4.13
C GLN A 428 -14.70 -2.80 4.62
N GLU A 429 -14.63 -1.49 4.32
CA GLU A 429 -15.70 -0.53 4.62
C GLU A 429 -17.05 -0.96 3.98
N ILE A 430 -17.06 -1.21 2.65
CA ILE A 430 -18.26 -1.67 1.93
C ILE A 430 -18.82 -2.95 2.56
N ASN A 431 -17.97 -3.92 2.88
CA ASN A 431 -18.42 -5.20 3.47
C ASN A 431 -18.97 -5.06 4.90
N ALA A 432 -18.48 -4.10 5.69
CA ALA A 432 -19.04 -3.80 7.00
C ALA A 432 -20.45 -3.23 6.87
N THR A 433 -20.62 -2.18 6.05
CA THR A 433 -21.92 -1.56 5.78
C THR A 433 -22.91 -2.54 5.14
N MET A 434 -22.48 -3.34 4.15
CA MET A 434 -23.33 -4.38 3.54
C MET A 434 -23.83 -5.40 4.56
N LYS A 435 -22.99 -5.81 5.53
CA LYS A 435 -23.37 -6.76 6.57
C LYS A 435 -24.42 -6.17 7.51
N GLU A 436 -24.20 -4.95 8.00
CA GLU A 436 -25.14 -4.25 8.88
C GLU A 436 -26.49 -3.99 8.20
N LEU A 437 -26.46 -3.51 6.95
CA LEU A 437 -27.66 -3.29 6.14
C LEU A 437 -28.41 -4.60 5.85
N TRP A 438 -27.71 -5.71 5.55
CA TRP A 438 -28.36 -7.02 5.37
C TRP A 438 -29.03 -7.51 6.65
N GLN A 439 -28.32 -7.45 7.78
CA GLN A 439 -28.86 -7.89 9.08
C GLN A 439 -30.00 -6.99 9.60
N THR A 440 -30.14 -5.78 9.04
CA THR A 440 -31.25 -4.85 9.35
C THR A 440 -32.45 -5.02 8.40
N MET A 441 -32.22 -5.30 7.11
CA MET A 441 -33.29 -5.38 6.10
C MET A 441 -33.81 -6.79 5.83
N TYR A 442 -32.97 -7.83 5.89
CA TYR A 442 -33.37 -9.18 5.51
C TYR A 442 -33.97 -9.94 6.69
N THR A 443 -35.23 -10.34 6.57
CA THR A 443 -35.96 -11.04 7.65
C THR A 443 -35.88 -12.58 7.55
N GLY A 444 -35.12 -13.12 6.60
CA GLY A 444 -34.99 -14.57 6.40
C GLY A 444 -33.85 -15.19 7.20
N HIS A 445 -34.11 -16.34 7.83
CA HIS A 445 -33.09 -17.11 8.58
C HIS A 445 -32.18 -17.98 7.70
N ASP A 446 -32.20 -17.77 6.38
CA ASP A 446 -31.46 -18.61 5.43
C ASP A 446 -30.12 -18.03 4.95
N ILE A 447 -29.82 -16.75 5.22
CA ILE A 447 -28.56 -16.06 4.90
C ILE A 447 -28.19 -15.10 6.05
N ASP A 448 -27.04 -15.31 6.69
CA ASP A 448 -26.59 -14.53 7.87
C ASP A 448 -26.14 -13.11 7.49
N PHE A 449 -25.44 -12.99 6.36
CA PHE A 449 -25.02 -11.74 5.72
C PHE A 449 -24.52 -11.99 4.28
N ILE A 450 -24.40 -10.90 3.51
CA ILE A 450 -23.76 -10.91 2.18
C ILE A 450 -22.46 -10.09 2.20
N ALA A 451 -21.54 -10.42 1.30
CA ALA A 451 -20.25 -9.77 1.14
C ALA A 451 -19.82 -9.72 -0.33
N ILE A 452 -18.97 -8.77 -0.69
CA ILE A 452 -18.21 -8.76 -1.95
C ILE A 452 -16.81 -9.33 -1.68
N ARG A 453 -16.40 -10.32 -2.47
CA ARG A 453 -15.01 -10.74 -2.58
C ARG A 453 -14.40 -10.15 -3.84
N SER A 454 -13.14 -9.72 -3.73
CA SER A 454 -12.34 -9.19 -4.82
C SER A 454 -11.09 -10.05 -4.98
N ASP A 455 -11.19 -11.07 -5.83
CA ASP A 455 -10.07 -11.94 -6.16
C ASP A 455 -9.12 -11.18 -7.13
N THR A 456 -7.81 -11.30 -6.93
CA THR A 456 -6.78 -10.73 -7.84
C THR A 456 -6.14 -11.85 -8.63
N GLU A 457 -5.85 -11.65 -9.92
CA GLU A 457 -5.38 -12.75 -10.78
C GLU A 457 -4.06 -13.41 -10.31
N GLU A 458 -3.19 -12.64 -9.63
CA GLU A 458 -1.99 -13.13 -8.94
C GLU A 458 -2.29 -14.27 -7.93
N GLN A 459 -3.48 -14.29 -7.32
CA GLN A 459 -3.90 -15.32 -6.35
C GLN A 459 -4.54 -16.54 -7.04
N THR A 460 -5.12 -16.38 -8.23
CA THR A 460 -5.69 -17.49 -9.01
C THR A 460 -4.64 -18.33 -9.74
N ALA A 461 -3.39 -17.87 -9.83
CA ALA A 461 -2.25 -18.63 -10.33
C ALA A 461 -1.75 -19.73 -9.35
N GLY A 462 -2.52 -20.03 -8.28
CA GLY A 462 -2.19 -20.98 -7.21
C GLY A 462 -2.21 -22.46 -7.60
N ALA A 463 -1.40 -22.86 -8.58
CA ALA A 463 -0.88 -24.23 -8.63
C ALA A 463 0.21 -24.39 -7.54
N PRO A 464 0.37 -25.56 -6.90
CA PRO A 464 1.29 -25.71 -5.77
C PRO A 464 2.74 -25.50 -6.20
N THR A 465 3.39 -24.47 -5.65
CA THR A 465 4.82 -24.22 -5.83
C THR A 465 5.63 -25.44 -5.42
N SER A 466 6.43 -25.98 -6.33
CA SER A 466 7.34 -27.09 -6.02
C SER A 466 8.33 -26.69 -4.92
N LEU A 467 8.61 -27.60 -3.99
CA LEU A 467 9.53 -27.34 -2.87
C LEU A 467 10.99 -27.08 -3.31
N PHE A 468 11.29 -27.34 -4.59
CA PHE A 468 12.53 -26.99 -5.26
C PHE A 468 12.19 -26.33 -6.60
N GLY A 469 12.74 -25.13 -6.83
CA GLY A 469 12.52 -24.31 -8.01
C GLY A 469 12.96 -22.87 -7.72
N ASN A 470 14.04 -22.41 -8.35
CA ASN A 470 14.58 -21.08 -8.07
C ASN A 470 13.60 -19.99 -8.51
N ALA A 471 13.27 -19.07 -7.60
CA ALA A 471 12.49 -17.89 -7.92
C ALA A 471 13.30 -16.94 -8.82
N SER A 472 13.02 -16.96 -10.13
CA SER A 472 13.51 -15.95 -11.07
C SER A 472 12.84 -14.62 -10.76
N SER A 473 13.56 -13.73 -10.05
CA SER A 473 13.08 -12.41 -9.61
C SER A 473 13.04 -11.38 -10.76
N SER A 474 12.48 -11.78 -11.90
CA SER A 474 12.42 -11.00 -13.15
C SER A 474 11.02 -10.92 -13.77
N ALA A 475 10.00 -11.47 -13.10
CA ALA A 475 8.61 -11.11 -13.40
C ALA A 475 8.37 -9.68 -12.90
N SER A 476 8.39 -8.71 -13.82
CA SER A 476 7.98 -7.33 -13.51
C SER A 476 6.54 -7.33 -13.01
N ALA A 477 6.31 -6.74 -11.83
CA ALA A 477 4.95 -6.54 -11.33
C ALA A 477 4.11 -5.79 -12.39
N PRO A 478 2.85 -6.19 -12.63
CA PRO A 478 2.02 -5.59 -13.67
C PRO A 478 1.89 -4.08 -13.43
N ALA A 479 2.05 -3.29 -14.49
CA ALA A 479 2.06 -1.84 -14.38
C ALA A 479 0.73 -1.32 -13.80
N ALA A 480 0.81 -0.26 -12.99
CA ALA A 480 -0.35 0.40 -12.40
C ALA A 480 -1.40 0.75 -13.48
N GLY A 481 -2.54 0.06 -13.43
CA GLY A 481 -3.60 0.11 -14.45
C GLY A 481 -3.92 -1.23 -15.14
N GLN A 482 -3.02 -2.22 -15.10
CA GLN A 482 -3.25 -3.55 -15.70
C GLN A 482 -3.75 -4.63 -14.73
N ARG A 483 -3.92 -4.34 -13.43
CA ARG A 483 -4.46 -5.33 -12.49
C ARG A 483 -5.96 -5.54 -12.68
N SER A 484 -6.31 -6.67 -13.27
CA SER A 484 -7.65 -7.25 -13.26
C SER A 484 -8.06 -7.65 -11.83
N TYR A 485 -9.24 -7.21 -11.41
CA TYR A 485 -9.89 -7.61 -10.17
C TYR A 485 -11.21 -8.30 -10.51
N ASN A 486 -11.37 -9.56 -10.10
CA ASN A 486 -12.60 -10.31 -10.27
C ASN A 486 -13.47 -10.13 -9.02
N TYR A 487 -14.71 -9.68 -9.20
CA TYR A 487 -15.63 -9.42 -8.09
C TYR A 487 -16.77 -10.44 -8.08
N ARG A 488 -16.96 -11.13 -6.96
CA ARG A 488 -18.09 -12.03 -6.72
C ARG A 488 -18.87 -11.61 -5.47
N VAL A 489 -20.20 -11.71 -5.52
CA VAL A 489 -21.07 -11.48 -4.36
C VAL A 489 -21.34 -12.83 -3.70
N VAL A 490 -20.98 -12.95 -2.44
CA VAL A 490 -21.13 -14.17 -1.65
C VAL A 490 -22.13 -13.97 -0.52
N MET A 491 -22.86 -15.03 -0.19
CA MET A 491 -23.71 -15.14 0.99
C MET A 491 -23.01 -16.05 2.00
N VAL A 492 -23.14 -15.74 3.28
CA VAL A 492 -22.63 -16.56 4.38
C VAL A 492 -23.80 -17.16 5.15
N LYS A 493 -23.70 -18.46 5.48
CA LYS A 493 -24.69 -19.17 6.31
C LYS A 493 -23.99 -20.17 7.22
N GLY A 494 -24.16 -20.03 8.54
CA GLY A 494 -23.52 -20.90 9.53
C GLY A 494 -21.99 -20.90 9.44
N GLY A 495 -21.40 -19.78 8.97
CA GLY A 495 -19.96 -19.65 8.69
C GLY A 495 -19.49 -20.20 7.34
N VAL A 496 -20.36 -20.82 6.53
CA VAL A 496 -20.03 -21.29 5.17
C VAL A 496 -20.25 -20.17 4.15
N GLU A 497 -19.22 -19.85 3.35
CA GLU A 497 -19.30 -18.90 2.23
C GLU A 497 -19.78 -19.58 0.93
N LEU A 498 -20.75 -19.00 0.26
CA LEU A 498 -21.32 -19.48 -1.00
C LEU A 498 -21.49 -18.33 -2.00
N ASP A 499 -21.15 -18.54 -3.27
CA ASP A 499 -21.49 -17.59 -4.34
C ASP A 499 -23.03 -17.43 -4.45
N MET A 500 -23.53 -16.20 -4.50
CA MET A 500 -24.94 -15.92 -4.71
C MET A 500 -25.38 -16.17 -6.16
N ARG A 501 -24.46 -16.11 -7.12
CA ARG A 501 -24.77 -16.22 -8.56
C ARG A 501 -25.46 -17.55 -8.88
N GLY A 502 -26.71 -17.46 -9.33
CA GLY A 502 -27.55 -18.63 -9.62
C GLY A 502 -28.12 -19.35 -8.40
N ARG A 503 -27.85 -18.89 -7.17
CA ARG A 503 -28.27 -19.56 -5.91
C ARG A 503 -29.26 -18.78 -5.05
N CYS A 504 -29.55 -17.52 -5.40
CA CYS A 504 -30.50 -16.66 -4.67
C CYS A 504 -31.83 -16.44 -5.41
N SER A 505 -32.89 -16.14 -4.64
CA SER A 505 -34.25 -15.86 -5.13
C SER A 505 -34.37 -14.49 -5.85
N ALA A 506 -35.53 -14.19 -6.44
CA ALA A 506 -35.77 -12.90 -7.09
C ALA A 506 -35.71 -11.72 -6.09
N GLY A 507 -36.41 -11.83 -4.96
CA GLY A 507 -36.38 -10.82 -3.90
C GLY A 507 -34.99 -10.66 -3.27
N GLN A 508 -34.28 -11.76 -3.02
CA GLN A 508 -32.90 -11.72 -2.51
C GLN A 508 -31.94 -10.98 -3.47
N LYS A 509 -32.09 -11.14 -4.79
CA LYS A 509 -31.28 -10.40 -5.78
C LYS A 509 -31.53 -8.91 -5.75
N ILE A 510 -32.79 -8.51 -5.64
CA ILE A 510 -33.19 -7.09 -5.61
C ILE A 510 -32.74 -6.44 -4.30
N LEU A 511 -32.96 -7.10 -3.17
CA LEU A 511 -32.49 -6.62 -1.86
C LEU A 511 -30.96 -6.54 -1.80
N ALA A 512 -30.23 -7.57 -2.27
CA ALA A 512 -28.78 -7.53 -2.35
C ALA A 512 -28.27 -6.40 -3.25
N SER A 513 -28.87 -6.20 -4.42
CA SER A 513 -28.52 -5.11 -5.34
C SER A 513 -28.77 -3.72 -4.73
N LEU A 514 -29.82 -3.59 -3.91
CA LEU A 514 -30.15 -2.37 -3.19
C LEU A 514 -29.16 -2.10 -2.05
N ILE A 515 -28.84 -3.12 -1.24
CA ILE A 515 -27.83 -3.05 -0.16
C ILE A 515 -26.44 -2.71 -0.71
N ILE A 516 -26.04 -3.31 -1.84
CA ILE A 516 -24.77 -3.00 -2.50
C ILE A 516 -24.74 -1.53 -2.97
N ARG A 517 -25.83 -1.03 -3.60
CA ARG A 517 -25.93 0.38 -4.00
C ARG A 517 -25.84 1.33 -2.81
N LEU A 518 -26.51 1.00 -1.70
CA LEU A 518 -26.46 1.76 -0.45
C LEU A 518 -25.05 1.81 0.13
N ALA A 519 -24.38 0.67 0.30
CA ALA A 519 -23.03 0.60 0.85
C ALA A 519 -21.97 1.29 -0.04
N LEU A 520 -22.13 1.24 -1.36
CA LEU A 520 -21.27 1.97 -2.30
C LEU A 520 -21.49 3.49 -2.22
N ALA A 521 -22.74 3.96 -2.17
CA ALA A 521 -23.06 5.37 -1.98
C ALA A 521 -22.59 5.88 -0.61
N GLU A 522 -22.65 5.03 0.43
CA GLU A 522 -22.10 5.32 1.76
C GLU A 522 -20.57 5.51 1.71
N THR A 523 -19.86 4.56 1.11
CA THR A 523 -18.40 4.45 1.17
C THR A 523 -17.67 5.43 0.24
N PHE A 524 -18.29 5.82 -0.87
CA PHE A 524 -17.69 6.69 -1.90
C PHE A 524 -18.34 8.07 -2.02
N CYS A 525 -19.66 8.20 -1.85
CA CYS A 525 -20.40 9.42 -2.21
C CYS A 525 -20.61 10.39 -1.04
N VAL A 526 -19.60 10.55 -0.18
CA VAL A 526 -19.61 11.41 1.02
C VAL A 526 -20.02 12.86 0.73
N HIS A 527 -19.72 13.37 -0.47
CA HIS A 527 -20.07 14.72 -0.93
C HIS A 527 -21.11 14.76 -2.07
N CYS A 528 -21.70 13.62 -2.45
CA CYS A 528 -22.69 13.52 -3.52
C CYS A 528 -23.84 12.60 -3.07
N GLY A 529 -24.65 13.08 -2.12
CA GLY A 529 -25.64 12.25 -1.44
C GLY A 529 -26.96 12.05 -2.21
N VAL A 530 -26.99 12.20 -3.54
CA VAL A 530 -28.20 11.94 -4.32
C VAL A 530 -28.33 10.44 -4.61
N LEU A 531 -29.39 9.81 -4.10
CA LEU A 531 -29.72 8.41 -4.37
C LEU A 531 -31.12 8.32 -4.97
N ALA A 532 -31.24 7.72 -6.15
CA ALA A 532 -32.52 7.45 -6.80
C ALA A 532 -32.85 5.95 -6.75
N LEU A 533 -34.03 5.62 -6.23
CA LEU A 533 -34.56 4.25 -6.15
C LEU A 533 -35.85 4.15 -6.97
N ASP A 534 -35.79 3.39 -8.06
CA ASP A 534 -36.90 3.12 -8.96
C ASP A 534 -37.48 1.72 -8.68
N GLU A 535 -38.77 1.68 -8.36
CA GLU A 535 -39.56 0.50 -7.94
C GLU A 535 -38.83 -0.49 -7.00
N PRO A 536 -38.28 -0.03 -5.84
CA PRO A 536 -37.43 -0.85 -4.97
C PRO A 536 -38.17 -1.98 -4.24
N THR A 537 -39.51 -1.99 -4.26
CA THR A 537 -40.38 -3.05 -3.73
C THR A 537 -40.60 -4.22 -4.68
N THR A 538 -40.11 -4.13 -5.93
CA THR A 538 -40.30 -5.17 -6.96
C THR A 538 -39.84 -6.55 -6.48
N ASN A 539 -40.74 -7.55 -6.50
CA ASN A 539 -40.52 -8.91 -6.00
C ASN A 539 -40.07 -9.03 -4.52
N LEU A 540 -40.27 -7.99 -3.69
CA LEU A 540 -40.15 -8.10 -2.24
C LEU A 540 -41.50 -8.52 -1.63
N ASP A 541 -41.45 -9.22 -0.50
CA ASP A 541 -42.65 -9.51 0.30
C ASP A 541 -42.96 -8.36 1.29
N ARG A 542 -44.13 -8.45 1.93
CA ARG A 542 -44.64 -7.43 2.84
C ARG A 542 -43.72 -7.14 4.04
N PHE A 543 -42.93 -8.12 4.49
CA PHE A 543 -41.99 -7.98 5.60
C PHE A 543 -40.70 -7.31 5.16
N ASN A 544 -40.10 -7.77 4.05
CA ASN A 544 -38.93 -7.12 3.47
C ASN A 544 -39.23 -5.67 3.02
N CYS A 545 -40.44 -5.36 2.55
CA CYS A 545 -40.88 -3.97 2.31
C CYS A 545 -41.04 -3.14 3.60
N GLU A 546 -41.34 -3.75 4.76
CA GLU A 546 -41.35 -3.04 6.06
C GLU A 546 -39.92 -2.73 6.51
N SER A 547 -39.04 -3.74 6.48
CA SER A 547 -37.64 -3.62 6.88
C SER A 547 -36.87 -2.64 5.98
N LEU A 548 -37.18 -2.61 4.69
CA LEU A 548 -36.66 -1.61 3.76
C LEU A 548 -37.13 -0.20 4.12
N ALA A 549 -38.42 0.02 4.40
CA ALA A 549 -38.92 1.34 4.79
C ALA A 549 -38.22 1.85 6.08
N LYS A 550 -38.04 0.95 7.05
CA LYS A 550 -37.31 1.22 8.29
C LYS A 550 -35.82 1.52 8.05
N ALA A 551 -35.16 0.81 7.14
CA ALA A 551 -33.75 1.03 6.82
C ALA A 551 -33.52 2.33 6.04
N LEU A 552 -34.42 2.69 5.12
CA LEU A 552 -34.41 4.00 4.46
C LEU A 552 -34.66 5.13 5.47
N ALA A 553 -35.51 4.90 6.48
CA ALA A 553 -35.69 5.85 7.58
C ALA A 553 -34.40 6.06 8.39
N ALA A 554 -33.75 4.97 8.79
CA ALA A 554 -32.47 5.03 9.50
C ALA A 554 -31.37 5.73 8.69
N LEU A 555 -31.29 5.45 7.38
CA LEU A 555 -30.34 6.09 6.46
C LEU A 555 -30.56 7.61 6.34
N VAL A 556 -31.81 8.05 6.18
CA VAL A 556 -32.15 9.48 6.09
C VAL A 556 -31.86 10.17 7.42
N GLU A 557 -32.23 9.58 8.56
CA GLU A 557 -32.00 10.18 9.88
C GLU A 557 -30.50 10.26 10.22
N ALA A 558 -29.73 9.19 9.98
CA ALA A 558 -28.27 9.18 10.14
C ALA A 558 -27.56 10.21 9.24
N ARG A 559 -28.19 10.62 8.13
CA ARG A 559 -27.68 11.62 7.19
C ARG A 559 -28.36 12.99 7.32
N ARG A 560 -29.28 13.18 8.27
CA ARG A 560 -30.05 14.41 8.48
C ARG A 560 -29.20 15.63 8.86
N THR A 561 -28.05 15.40 9.48
CA THR A 561 -27.02 16.40 9.79
C THR A 561 -26.06 16.66 8.63
N SER A 562 -26.04 15.82 7.60
CA SER A 562 -25.20 15.97 6.41
C SER A 562 -25.92 16.81 5.36
N ALA A 563 -25.44 18.03 5.12
CA ALA A 563 -26.09 19.06 4.29
C ALA A 563 -26.24 18.75 2.78
N SER A 564 -26.06 17.51 2.34
CA SER A 564 -25.97 17.11 0.92
C SER A 564 -26.60 15.75 0.60
N PHE A 565 -27.46 15.19 1.46
CA PHE A 565 -28.17 13.93 1.19
C PHE A 565 -29.60 14.17 0.65
N GLN A 566 -29.96 13.47 -0.43
CA GLN A 566 -31.26 13.53 -1.07
C GLN A 566 -31.67 12.14 -1.57
N LEU A 567 -32.70 11.56 -0.95
CA LEU A 567 -33.32 10.32 -1.43
C LEU A 567 -34.48 10.66 -2.38
N ILE A 568 -34.42 10.14 -3.60
CA ILE A 568 -35.51 10.17 -4.59
C ILE A 568 -36.06 8.74 -4.68
N LEU A 569 -37.38 8.59 -4.53
CA LEU A 569 -38.04 7.29 -4.56
C LEU A 569 -39.22 7.33 -5.52
N ILE A 570 -39.26 6.38 -6.45
CA ILE A 570 -40.33 6.20 -7.44
C ILE A 570 -40.99 4.86 -7.14
N THR A 571 -42.31 4.86 -6.90
CA THR A 571 -43.07 3.61 -6.80
C THR A 571 -44.57 3.76 -7.09
N HIS A 572 -45.20 2.67 -7.50
CA HIS A 572 -46.65 2.48 -7.50
C HIS A 572 -47.20 1.74 -6.25
N ASP A 573 -46.34 1.29 -5.33
CA ASP A 573 -46.77 0.66 -4.08
C ASP A 573 -47.24 1.70 -3.05
N GLU A 574 -48.54 2.00 -3.09
CA GLU A 574 -49.20 2.92 -2.17
C GLU A 574 -49.06 2.49 -0.69
N GLN A 575 -48.95 1.18 -0.39
CA GLN A 575 -48.71 0.71 0.98
C GLN A 575 -47.28 1.04 1.45
N PHE A 576 -46.29 0.92 0.57
CA PHE A 576 -44.91 1.29 0.89
C PHE A 576 -44.76 2.81 1.09
N VAL A 577 -45.46 3.63 0.28
CA VAL A 577 -45.54 5.09 0.52
C VAL A 577 -46.11 5.40 1.90
N MET A 578 -47.19 4.74 2.32
CA MET A 578 -47.74 4.88 3.68
C MET A 578 -46.76 4.46 4.79
N LYS A 579 -45.93 3.43 4.56
CA LYS A 579 -44.89 3.02 5.55
C LYS A 579 -43.81 4.09 5.70
N LEU A 580 -43.34 4.67 4.59
CA LEU A 580 -42.35 5.75 4.60
C LEU A 580 -42.90 7.02 5.29
N ALA A 581 -44.18 7.34 5.07
CA ALA A 581 -44.88 8.44 5.74
C ALA A 581 -44.92 8.26 7.27
N ARG A 582 -45.22 7.05 7.76
CA ARG A 582 -45.23 6.72 9.20
C ARG A 582 -43.86 6.87 9.87
N HIS A 583 -42.77 6.78 9.11
CA HIS A 583 -41.42 7.05 9.59
C HIS A 583 -41.00 8.53 9.49
N GLY A 584 -41.89 9.43 9.07
CA GLY A 584 -41.61 10.87 8.98
C GLY A 584 -40.67 11.25 7.84
N LEU A 585 -40.57 10.41 6.79
CA LEU A 585 -39.65 10.61 5.66
C LEU A 585 -40.17 11.56 4.58
N CYS A 586 -41.47 11.82 4.56
CA CYS A 586 -42.14 12.48 3.44
C CYS A 586 -43.43 13.15 3.92
N ASP A 587 -43.54 14.47 3.77
CA ASP A 587 -44.80 15.21 3.96
C ASP A 587 -45.59 15.34 2.64
N LYS A 588 -44.90 15.34 1.50
CA LYS A 588 -45.46 15.61 0.17
C LYS A 588 -44.79 14.79 -0.90
N PHE A 589 -45.58 14.23 -1.81
CA PHE A 589 -45.12 13.40 -2.92
C PHE A 589 -45.57 13.97 -4.27
N TYR A 590 -44.95 13.50 -5.36
CA TYR A 590 -45.31 13.88 -6.71
C TYR A 590 -46.02 12.72 -7.40
N LYS A 591 -47.34 12.81 -7.57
CA LYS A 591 -48.12 11.84 -8.34
C LYS A 591 -47.95 12.14 -9.83
N ILE A 592 -47.48 11.16 -10.59
CA ILE A 592 -47.40 11.23 -12.05
C ILE A 592 -48.67 10.59 -12.62
N THR A 593 -49.32 11.29 -13.54
CA THR A 593 -50.57 10.85 -14.19
C THR A 593 -50.44 11.03 -15.70
N LYS A 594 -51.18 10.25 -16.49
CA LYS A 594 -51.20 10.39 -17.95
C LYS A 594 -52.49 11.10 -18.39
N ALA A 595 -52.36 12.19 -19.13
CA ALA A 595 -53.47 12.92 -19.71
C ALA A 595 -54.12 12.13 -20.86
N LEU A 596 -55.36 12.47 -21.22
CA LEU A 596 -56.08 11.85 -22.34
C LEU A 596 -55.39 12.07 -23.71
N SER A 597 -54.53 13.09 -23.82
CA SER A 597 -53.64 13.33 -24.97
C SER A 597 -52.44 12.37 -25.05
N GLY A 598 -52.16 11.65 -23.96
CA GLY A 598 -50.96 10.81 -23.80
C GLY A 598 -49.82 11.47 -23.04
N ASP A 599 -49.89 12.77 -22.74
CA ASP A 599 -48.83 13.52 -22.04
C ASP A 599 -48.73 13.15 -20.55
N SER A 600 -47.51 13.16 -20.00
CA SER A 600 -47.28 13.00 -18.57
C SER A 600 -47.53 14.31 -17.82
N ARG A 601 -48.41 14.28 -16.81
CA ARG A 601 -48.71 15.39 -15.90
C ARG A 601 -48.26 15.04 -14.49
N ILE A 602 -47.43 15.91 -13.92
CA ILE A 602 -46.95 15.81 -12.53
C ILE A 602 -47.82 16.70 -11.64
N THR A 603 -48.30 16.16 -10.52
CA THR A 603 -49.05 16.91 -9.49
C THR A 603 -48.43 16.67 -8.12
N CYS A 604 -48.15 17.74 -7.37
CA CYS A 604 -47.73 17.63 -5.97
C CYS A 604 -48.95 17.35 -5.08
N CYS A 605 -48.85 16.37 -4.19
CA CYS A 605 -49.91 15.93 -3.28
C CYS A 605 -49.38 15.93 -1.85
N ASP A 606 -50.24 16.28 -0.89
CA ASP A 606 -49.93 16.21 0.54
C ASP A 606 -50.23 14.81 1.07
N ILE A 607 -49.35 14.27 1.91
CA ILE A 607 -49.47 12.88 2.39
C ILE A 607 -50.51 12.73 3.50
N GLN A 608 -50.94 13.82 4.14
CA GLN A 608 -51.99 13.77 5.17
C GLN A 608 -53.40 13.55 4.58
N GLY A 609 -53.55 13.63 3.26
CA GLY A 609 -54.80 13.36 2.54
C GLY A 609 -54.83 12.01 1.82
N PHE A 610 -54.05 11.02 2.26
CA PHE A 610 -53.83 9.74 1.58
C PHE A 610 -54.02 8.51 2.50
#